data_AF-R9N831-F1
#
_entry.id   AF-R9N831-F1
#
_cell.length_a   1.000
_cell.length_b   1.000
_cell.length_c   1.000
_cell.angle_alpha   90.00
_cell.angle_beta   90.00
_cell.angle_gamma   90.00
#
_symmetry.space_group_name_H-M   'P 1'
#
loop_
_entity.id
_entity.type
_entity.pdbx_description
1 polymer ?
#
loop_
_entity_poly.entity_id
_entity_poly.type
_entity_poly.pdbx_seq_one_letter_code
_entity_poly.pdbx_strand_id
1 'polypeptide(L)'
;MAISISNYPVYLQDGLKLDRDCLKSQESQNEGRKVFDGDSLEVSPLSKNREILMDRIKHTVVQSAASLSDMRAGILKEIREEKGQYAYSDVVNACGLSYARLYAEIEQRHENEQYYETDGTSLTEEEEIEWLDMQYEQEVEWQKSCARIAAQGQAFQGNIPKTPTKEMEELEDAFYQARDAYMKLHRESRQTGKPLVLHNYMFGNSQMYEMLNRLGNLQRRVK
;
A
#
# COMPACT_ATOMS: atom_id res chain seq x y z
N MET A 1 6.29 8.87 -28.50
CA MET A 1 4.96 9.37 -28.12
C MET A 1 5.16 10.41 -27.03
N ALA A 2 4.52 11.57 -27.14
CA ALA A 2 4.74 12.70 -26.24
C ALA A 2 3.87 12.59 -24.98
N ILE A 3 4.49 12.53 -23.81
CA ILE A 3 3.82 12.55 -22.51
C ILE A 3 3.58 14.02 -22.14
N SER A 4 2.33 14.47 -22.11
CA SER A 4 1.97 15.82 -21.66
C SER A 4 1.71 15.82 -20.14
N ILE A 5 2.46 16.63 -19.40
CA ILE A 5 2.37 16.77 -17.94
C ILE A 5 1.43 17.94 -17.62
N SER A 6 0.36 17.68 -16.84
CA SER A 6 -0.50 18.73 -16.28
C SER A 6 0.09 19.20 -14.94
N ASN A 7 0.50 20.47 -14.88
CA ASN A 7 1.19 21.06 -13.73
C ASN A 7 0.23 21.40 -12.57
N TYR A 8 0.16 20.53 -11.56
CA TYR A 8 -0.27 20.91 -10.21
C TYR A 8 0.55 20.10 -9.18
N PRO A 9 1.36 20.74 -8.31
CA PRO A 9 2.03 20.05 -7.21
C PRO A 9 1.06 19.88 -6.03
N VAL A 10 0.82 18.64 -5.61
CA VAL A 10 0.07 18.29 -4.39
C VAL A 10 1.08 18.06 -3.27
N TYR A 11 0.93 18.80 -2.16
CA TYR A 11 1.68 18.57 -0.92
C TYR A 11 0.88 17.61 -0.05
N LEU A 12 1.40 16.40 0.17
CA LEU A 12 0.77 15.38 1.03
C LEU A 12 1.35 15.40 2.44
N GLN A 13 0.48 15.18 3.42
CA GLN A 13 0.85 15.02 4.83
C GLN A 13 1.38 13.60 5.07
N ASP A 14 2.52 13.51 5.75
CA ASP A 14 3.17 12.26 6.13
C ASP A 14 2.27 11.37 7.00
N GLY A 15 2.11 10.12 6.55
CA GLY A 15 2.06 8.90 7.36
C GLY A 15 1.03 8.83 8.50
N LEU A 16 -0.01 8.03 8.31
CA LEU A 16 -0.77 7.45 9.41
C LEU A 16 0.14 6.54 10.24
N LYS A 17 0.67 7.06 11.35
CA LYS A 17 1.27 6.26 12.42
C LYS A 17 0.17 5.42 13.07
N LEU A 18 0.22 4.11 12.85
CA LEU A 18 -0.56 3.13 13.60
C LEU A 18 -0.04 3.11 15.04
N ASP A 19 -0.84 3.68 15.95
CA ASP A 19 -0.57 3.72 17.38
C ASP A 19 -0.64 2.30 17.95
N ARG A 20 0.53 1.67 18.12
CA ARG A 20 0.68 0.33 18.71
C ARG A 20 1.06 0.43 20.18
N ASP A 21 0.43 1.33 20.91
CA ASP A 21 0.54 1.43 22.37
C ASP A 21 -0.40 0.42 23.05
N CYS A 22 -0.13 -0.88 22.89
CA CYS A 22 -0.81 -1.93 23.64
C CYS A 22 0.15 -2.72 24.52
N LEU A 23 0.81 -2.03 25.47
CA LEU A 23 1.29 -2.60 26.74
C LEU A 23 1.84 -1.48 27.64
N LYS A 24 0.95 -0.62 28.18
CA LYS A 24 1.30 0.20 29.34
C LYS A 24 1.34 -0.71 30.57
N SER A 25 2.55 -0.98 31.02
CA SER A 25 2.85 -1.72 32.25
C SER A 25 2.06 -1.13 33.42
N GLN A 26 1.29 -1.98 34.09
CA GLN A 26 0.65 -1.67 35.37
C GLN A 26 1.76 -1.53 36.42
N GLU A 27 2.10 -0.29 36.75
CA GLU A 27 3.07 0.08 37.78
C GLU A 27 2.47 -0.26 39.14
N SER A 28 2.83 -1.42 39.69
CA SER A 28 2.48 -1.78 41.07
C SER A 28 3.40 -1.02 42.02
N GLN A 29 2.84 -0.03 42.71
CA GLN A 29 3.47 0.58 43.87
C GLN A 29 3.72 -0.50 44.93
N ASN A 30 4.98 -0.79 45.20
CA ASN A 30 5.39 -1.59 46.35
C ASN A 30 6.47 -0.81 47.11
N GLU A 31 6.04 0.15 47.93
CA GLU A 31 6.89 0.76 48.95
C GLU A 31 7.14 -0.27 50.06
N GLY A 32 8.29 -0.94 49.96
CA GLY A 32 8.73 -1.93 50.95
C GLY A 32 10.24 -2.03 50.93
N ARG A 33 10.89 -1.08 51.62
CA ARG A 33 12.34 -1.01 51.83
C ARG A 33 12.89 -2.36 52.35
N LYS A 34 13.67 -3.07 51.53
CA LYS A 34 14.68 -4.04 52.00
C LYS A 34 15.97 -3.94 51.19
N VAL A 35 16.92 -3.28 51.85
CA VAL A 35 18.37 -3.44 51.83
C VAL A 35 18.84 -4.73 51.13
N PHE A 36 19.56 -4.57 50.02
CA PHE A 36 20.73 -5.40 49.72
C PHE A 36 21.84 -4.48 49.22
N ASP A 37 22.99 -4.63 49.88
CA ASP A 37 24.27 -4.01 49.56
C ASP A 37 24.74 -4.42 48.16
N GLY A 38 25.59 -3.56 47.59
CA GLY A 38 26.06 -3.67 46.22
C GLY A 38 26.77 -4.97 45.91
N ASP A 39 26.25 -5.65 44.89
CA ASP A 39 27.05 -6.42 43.94
C ASP A 39 26.70 -5.87 42.55
N SER A 40 27.71 -5.70 41.71
CA SER A 40 27.56 -5.34 40.30
C SER A 40 26.40 -6.12 39.69
N LEU A 41 25.33 -5.44 39.26
CA LEU A 41 24.17 -6.03 38.62
C LEU A 41 24.60 -6.70 37.31
N GLU A 42 25.09 -7.91 37.44
CA GLU A 42 25.30 -8.83 36.35
C GLU A 42 23.91 -9.12 35.80
N VAL A 43 23.60 -8.50 34.67
CA VAL A 43 22.31 -8.63 33.98
C VAL A 43 22.00 -10.12 33.86
N SER A 44 21.01 -10.60 34.62
CA SER A 44 20.72 -12.02 34.71
C SER A 44 20.46 -12.60 33.31
N PRO A 45 20.85 -13.85 33.00
CA PRO A 45 20.61 -14.46 31.69
C PRO A 45 19.14 -14.38 31.24
N LEU A 46 18.19 -14.47 32.20
CA LEU A 46 16.76 -14.28 31.96
C LEU A 46 16.40 -12.86 31.47
N SER A 47 17.07 -11.83 32.00
CA SER A 47 16.89 -10.44 31.56
C SER A 47 17.40 -10.25 30.13
N LYS A 48 18.58 -10.79 29.80
CA LYS A 48 19.14 -10.76 28.44
C LYS A 48 18.24 -11.51 27.45
N ASN A 49 17.71 -12.66 27.83
CA ASN A 49 16.78 -13.43 27.01
C ASN A 49 15.46 -12.70 26.78
N ARG A 50 14.93 -12.02 27.80
CA ARG A 50 13.72 -11.19 27.67
C ARG A 50 13.95 -10.01 26.72
N GLU A 51 15.11 -9.37 26.80
CA GLU A 51 15.48 -8.27 25.91
C GLU A 51 15.56 -8.74 24.46
N ILE A 52 16.25 -9.86 24.19
CA ILE A 52 16.34 -10.48 22.86
C ILE A 52 14.95 -10.88 22.33
N LEU A 53 14.07 -11.43 23.17
CA LEU A 53 12.71 -11.79 22.76
C LEU A 53 11.86 -10.56 22.44
N MET A 54 11.95 -9.51 23.26
CA MET A 54 11.23 -8.26 23.01
C MET A 54 11.73 -7.58 21.74
N ASP A 55 13.04 -7.61 21.51
CA ASP A 55 13.66 -7.13 20.28
C ASP A 55 13.15 -7.89 19.05
N ARG A 56 13.16 -9.23 19.09
CA ARG A 56 12.59 -10.07 18.02
C ARG A 56 11.12 -9.79 17.75
N ILE A 57 10.30 -9.62 18.80
CA ILE A 57 8.88 -9.30 18.64
C ILE A 57 8.68 -7.93 17.96
N LYS A 58 9.52 -6.94 18.27
CA LYS A 58 9.48 -5.62 17.62
C LYS A 58 9.83 -5.73 16.13
N HIS A 59 10.80 -6.58 15.79
CA HIS A 59 11.26 -6.81 14.42
C HIS A 59 10.52 -7.95 13.71
N THR A 60 9.34 -8.37 14.21
CA THR A 60 8.49 -9.35 13.53
C THR A 60 7.54 -8.63 12.58
N VAL A 61 7.63 -8.94 11.28
CA VAL A 61 6.72 -8.40 10.27
C VAL A 61 5.47 -9.29 10.19
N VAL A 62 4.29 -8.65 10.24
CA VAL A 62 3.02 -9.32 9.97
C VAL A 62 2.49 -8.81 8.64
N GLN A 63 2.68 -9.61 7.59
CA GLN A 63 2.22 -9.31 6.25
C GLN A 63 0.69 -9.38 6.18
N SER A 64 0.03 -8.21 6.10
CA SER A 64 -1.42 -8.14 5.93
C SER A 64 -1.78 -8.19 4.46
N ALA A 65 -2.63 -9.13 4.06
CA ALA A 65 -3.22 -9.19 2.71
C ALA A 65 -3.99 -7.90 2.33
N ALA A 66 -4.33 -7.05 3.31
CA ALA A 66 -5.01 -5.79 3.05
C ALA A 66 -4.06 -4.62 2.76
N SER A 67 -2.75 -4.71 3.06
CA SER A 67 -1.84 -3.54 3.08
C SER A 67 -1.87 -2.71 1.78
N LEU A 68 -1.81 -3.36 0.62
CA LEU A 68 -1.85 -2.69 -0.68
C LEU A 68 -3.19 -1.99 -0.90
N SER A 69 -4.29 -2.67 -0.56
CA SER A 69 -5.64 -2.15 -0.75
C SER A 69 -5.98 -1.01 0.21
N ASP A 70 -5.49 -1.08 1.46
CA ASP A 70 -5.61 -0.03 2.47
C ASP A 70 -4.85 1.22 2.04
N MET A 71 -3.63 1.06 1.54
CA MET A 71 -2.84 2.17 1.03
C MET A 71 -3.50 2.85 -0.17
N ARG A 72 -4.00 2.05 -1.12
CA ARG A 72 -4.77 2.57 -2.26
C ARG A 72 -6.03 3.29 -1.80
N ALA A 73 -6.75 2.74 -0.83
CA ALA A 73 -7.96 3.35 -0.30
C ALA A 73 -7.66 4.71 0.36
N GLY A 74 -6.53 4.82 1.08
CA GLY A 74 -6.02 6.08 1.62
C GLY A 74 -5.80 7.12 0.52
N ILE A 75 -5.08 6.77 -0.54
CA ILE A 75 -4.82 7.66 -1.68
C ILE A 75 -6.12 8.07 -2.37
N LEU A 76 -7.04 7.13 -2.63
CA LEU A 76 -8.32 7.43 -3.28
C LEU A 76 -9.24 8.30 -2.42
N LYS A 77 -9.13 8.19 -1.10
CA LYS A 77 -9.84 9.06 -0.16
C LYS A 77 -9.33 10.50 -0.29
N GLU A 78 -8.03 10.72 -0.31
CA GLU A 78 -7.42 12.05 -0.53
C GLU A 78 -7.90 12.65 -1.86
N ILE A 79 -7.85 11.89 -2.95
CA ILE A 79 -8.33 12.34 -4.27
C ILE A 79 -9.81 12.74 -4.21
N ARG A 80 -10.64 11.98 -3.50
CA ARG A 80 -12.07 12.29 -3.33
C ARG A 80 -12.26 13.55 -2.49
N GLU A 81 -11.45 13.78 -1.46
CA GLU A 81 -11.50 15.00 -0.65
C GLU A 81 -11.11 16.24 -1.47
N GLU A 82 -10.15 16.11 -2.37
CA GLU A 82 -9.70 17.21 -3.24
C GLU A 82 -10.64 17.46 -4.44
N LYS A 83 -10.97 16.42 -5.20
CA LYS A 83 -11.71 16.51 -6.47
C LYS A 83 -13.22 16.26 -6.31
N GLY A 84 -13.68 15.85 -5.13
CA GLY A 84 -15.06 15.42 -4.85
C GLY A 84 -15.39 13.99 -5.32
N GLN A 85 -14.70 13.50 -6.35
CA GLN A 85 -14.83 12.14 -6.88
C GLN A 85 -13.51 11.71 -7.54
N TYR A 86 -13.32 10.40 -7.69
CA TYR A 86 -12.22 9.83 -8.45
C TYR A 86 -12.74 9.11 -9.70
N ALA A 87 -11.90 9.07 -10.74
CA ALA A 87 -12.08 8.34 -11.97
C ALA A 87 -11.28 7.02 -11.94
N TYR A 88 -11.50 6.14 -12.92
CA TYR A 88 -10.74 4.90 -13.05
C TYR A 88 -9.24 5.11 -13.31
N SER A 89 -8.85 6.22 -13.92
CA SER A 89 -7.43 6.59 -14.04
C SER A 89 -6.80 6.88 -12.68
N ASP A 90 -7.55 7.48 -11.75
CA ASP A 90 -7.09 7.68 -10.37
C ASP A 90 -6.89 6.33 -9.66
N VAL A 91 -7.74 5.33 -9.93
CA VAL A 91 -7.58 3.96 -9.39
C VAL A 91 -6.29 3.31 -9.88
N VAL A 92 -6.01 3.39 -11.18
CA VAL A 92 -4.76 2.86 -11.78
C VAL A 92 -3.53 3.54 -11.17
N ASN A 93 -3.55 4.87 -11.05
CA ASN A 93 -2.45 5.61 -10.45
C ASN A 93 -2.28 5.31 -8.96
N ALA A 94 -3.37 5.21 -8.21
CA ALA A 94 -3.34 4.86 -6.80
C ALA A 94 -2.75 3.46 -6.58
N CYS A 95 -3.08 2.47 -7.41
CA CYS A 95 -2.46 1.13 -7.34
C CYS A 95 -0.94 1.20 -7.55
N GLY A 96 -0.48 1.84 -8.63
CA GLY A 96 0.95 1.96 -8.92
C GLY A 96 1.72 2.71 -7.83
N LEU A 97 1.15 3.80 -7.30
CA LEU A 97 1.74 4.55 -6.19
C LEU A 97 1.78 3.74 -4.89
N SER A 98 0.73 2.97 -4.60
CA SER A 98 0.67 2.13 -3.39
C SER A 98 1.77 1.08 -3.41
N TYR A 99 1.99 0.42 -4.55
CA TYR A 99 3.09 -0.52 -4.73
C TYR A 99 4.44 0.16 -4.46
N ALA A 100 4.70 1.32 -5.09
CA ALA A 100 5.98 2.01 -4.92
C ALA A 100 6.22 2.48 -3.48
N ARG A 101 5.18 2.90 -2.75
CA ARG A 101 5.29 3.28 -1.34
C ARG A 101 5.59 2.10 -0.44
N LEU A 102 4.87 0.98 -0.61
CA LEU A 102 5.14 -0.23 0.16
C LEU A 102 6.54 -0.79 -0.15
N TYR A 103 6.96 -0.74 -1.41
CA TYR A 103 8.33 -1.10 -1.80
C TYR A 103 9.37 -0.23 -1.09
N ALA A 104 9.16 1.09 -1.05
CA ALA A 104 10.04 2.00 -0.33
C ALA A 104 10.08 1.73 1.18
N GLU A 105 8.93 1.37 1.79
CA GLU A 105 8.86 0.97 3.19
C GLU A 105 9.63 -0.33 3.47
N ILE A 106 9.62 -1.29 2.53
CA ILE A 106 10.41 -2.54 2.62
C ILE A 106 11.91 -2.20 2.52
N GLU A 107 12.35 -1.46 1.49
CA GLU A 107 13.76 -1.05 1.35
C GLU A 107 14.25 -0.33 2.61
N GLN A 108 13.50 0.67 3.09
CA GLN A 108 13.89 1.44 4.27
C GLN A 108 14.03 0.57 5.52
N ARG A 109 13.19 -0.46 5.66
CA ARG A 109 13.21 -1.37 6.79
C ARG A 109 14.48 -2.23 6.78
N HIS A 110 14.82 -2.80 5.63
CA HIS A 110 15.99 -3.68 5.45
C HIS A 110 17.33 -2.92 5.36
N GLU A 111 17.30 -1.60 5.13
CA GLU A 111 18.51 -0.76 5.23
C GLU A 111 19.05 -0.63 6.67
N ASN A 112 18.18 -0.72 7.69
CA ASN A 112 18.52 -0.32 9.06
C ASN A 112 18.68 -1.50 10.03
N GLU A 113 17.81 -2.50 9.95
CA GLU A 113 17.68 -3.55 10.97
C GLU A 113 17.33 -4.89 10.33
N GLN A 114 17.57 -6.00 11.05
CA GLN A 114 17.18 -7.34 10.62
C GLN A 114 15.75 -7.64 11.08
N TYR A 115 14.91 -8.09 10.15
CA TYR A 115 13.52 -8.45 10.42
C TYR A 115 13.29 -9.96 10.37
N TYR A 116 12.19 -10.38 10.99
CA TYR A 116 11.83 -11.79 11.15
C TYR A 116 10.38 -12.04 10.71
N GLU A 117 10.13 -13.26 10.23
CA GLU A 117 8.79 -13.78 10.03
C GLU A 117 8.13 -14.12 11.38
N THR A 118 6.83 -14.43 11.33
CA THR A 118 6.05 -14.81 12.52
C THR A 118 6.53 -16.11 13.19
N ASP A 119 7.23 -16.97 12.47
CA ASP A 119 7.82 -18.20 13.00
C ASP A 119 9.24 -17.99 13.57
N GLY A 120 9.77 -16.77 13.46
CA GLY A 120 11.09 -16.37 13.94
C GLY A 120 12.24 -16.65 12.96
N THR A 121 11.96 -17.09 11.74
CA THR A 121 12.94 -17.14 10.65
C THR A 121 13.31 -15.73 10.19
N SER A 122 14.54 -15.57 9.65
CA SER A 122 14.99 -14.28 9.14
C SER A 122 14.23 -13.95 7.87
N LEU A 123 13.57 -12.80 7.85
CA LEU A 123 12.85 -12.31 6.69
C LEU A 123 13.81 -11.51 5.82
N THR A 124 13.92 -11.89 4.55
CA THR A 124 14.76 -11.19 3.56
C THR A 124 13.96 -10.10 2.84
N GLU A 125 14.68 -9.12 2.30
CA GLU A 125 14.08 -8.08 1.47
C GLU A 125 13.39 -8.70 0.24
N GLU A 126 14.02 -9.69 -0.37
CA GLU A 126 13.51 -10.40 -1.54
C GLU A 126 12.20 -11.12 -1.26
N GLU A 127 12.07 -11.82 -0.12
CA GLU A 127 10.83 -12.49 0.28
C GLU A 127 9.67 -11.50 0.49
N GLU A 128 9.94 -10.33 1.06
CA GLU A 128 8.92 -9.29 1.20
C GLU A 128 8.51 -8.68 -0.15
N ILE A 129 9.46 -8.52 -1.07
CA ILE A 129 9.17 -8.03 -2.42
C ILE A 129 8.35 -9.06 -3.20
N GLU A 130 8.69 -10.35 -3.13
CA GLU A 130 7.91 -11.42 -3.75
C GLU A 130 6.48 -11.46 -3.22
N TRP A 131 6.32 -11.27 -1.91
CA TRP A 131 4.99 -11.13 -1.30
C TRP A 131 4.24 -9.91 -1.85
N LEU A 132 4.90 -8.75 -1.95
CA LEU A 132 4.30 -7.52 -2.48
C LEU A 132 3.90 -7.68 -3.95
N ASP A 133 4.72 -8.34 -4.76
CA ASP A 133 4.43 -8.68 -6.15
C ASP A 133 3.19 -9.56 -6.25
N MET A 134 3.09 -10.61 -5.43
CA MET A 134 1.90 -11.45 -5.35
C MET A 134 0.65 -10.64 -4.94
N GLN A 135 0.76 -9.74 -3.96
CA GLN A 135 -0.37 -8.88 -3.58
C GLN A 135 -0.80 -7.95 -4.72
N TYR A 136 0.17 -7.43 -5.48
CA TYR A 136 -0.11 -6.57 -6.63
C TYR A 136 -0.87 -7.32 -7.72
N GLU A 137 -0.46 -8.54 -8.05
CA GLU A 137 -1.16 -9.39 -9.02
C GLU A 137 -2.61 -9.66 -8.60
N GLN A 138 -2.84 -9.99 -7.33
CA GLN A 138 -4.19 -10.21 -6.80
C GLN A 138 -5.05 -8.93 -6.90
N GLU A 139 -4.46 -7.77 -6.64
CA GLU A 139 -5.16 -6.49 -6.73
C GLU A 139 -5.52 -6.13 -8.18
N VAL A 140 -4.63 -6.39 -9.13
CA VAL A 140 -4.91 -6.19 -10.57
C VAL A 140 -6.06 -7.09 -11.02
N GLU A 141 -6.02 -8.38 -10.68
CA GLU A 141 -7.11 -9.30 -11.01
C GLU A 141 -8.42 -8.93 -10.32
N TRP A 142 -8.37 -8.49 -9.06
CA TRP A 142 -9.53 -7.97 -8.35
C TRP A 142 -10.14 -6.76 -9.06
N GLN A 143 -9.35 -5.75 -9.41
CA GLN A 143 -9.83 -4.55 -10.12
C GLN A 143 -10.40 -4.88 -11.50
N LYS A 144 -9.72 -5.75 -12.25
CA LYS A 144 -10.19 -6.24 -13.56
C LYS A 144 -11.52 -7.00 -13.43
N SER A 145 -11.66 -7.82 -12.39
CA SER A 145 -12.90 -8.53 -12.08
C SER A 145 -14.04 -7.58 -11.74
N CYS A 146 -13.79 -6.56 -10.90
CA CYS A 146 -14.78 -5.52 -10.59
C CYS A 146 -15.29 -4.81 -11.85
N ALA A 147 -14.37 -4.39 -12.73
CA ALA A 147 -14.73 -3.73 -13.99
C ALA A 147 -15.53 -4.65 -14.92
N ARG A 148 -15.17 -5.94 -14.98
CA ARG A 148 -15.84 -6.96 -15.79
C ARG A 148 -17.27 -7.22 -15.30
N ILE A 149 -17.47 -7.38 -13.99
CA ILE A 149 -18.79 -7.57 -13.39
C ILE A 149 -19.67 -6.35 -13.64
N ALA A 150 -19.14 -5.14 -13.46
CA ALA A 150 -19.86 -3.90 -13.75
C ALA A 150 -20.29 -3.85 -15.23
N ALA A 151 -19.39 -4.19 -16.15
CA ALA A 151 -19.69 -4.23 -17.58
C ALA A 151 -20.75 -5.28 -17.93
N GLN A 152 -20.64 -6.50 -17.40
CA GLN A 152 -21.63 -7.57 -17.60
C GLN A 152 -23.01 -7.15 -17.10
N GLY A 153 -23.08 -6.51 -15.93
CA GLY A 153 -24.34 -5.96 -15.41
C GLY A 153 -24.96 -4.92 -16.34
N GLN A 154 -24.15 -4.01 -16.90
CA GLN A 154 -24.62 -3.01 -17.85
C GLN A 154 -25.05 -3.61 -19.19
N ALA A 155 -24.37 -4.66 -19.66
CA ALA A 155 -24.73 -5.37 -20.88
C ALA A 155 -26.08 -6.11 -20.70
N PHE A 156 -26.27 -6.78 -19.55
CA PHE A 156 -27.52 -7.43 -19.20
C PHE A 156 -28.70 -6.43 -19.13
N GLN A 157 -28.45 -5.22 -18.64
CA GLN A 157 -29.44 -4.13 -18.60
C GLN A 157 -29.71 -3.49 -19.97
N GLY A 158 -28.96 -3.84 -21.02
CA GLY A 158 -29.10 -3.26 -22.36
C GLY A 158 -28.49 -1.85 -22.52
N ASN A 159 -27.74 -1.35 -21.53
CA ASN A 159 -27.09 -0.04 -21.59
C ASN A 159 -25.83 -0.04 -22.47
N ILE A 160 -25.20 -1.21 -22.63
CA ILE A 160 -24.08 -1.42 -23.55
C ILE A 160 -24.33 -2.68 -24.39
N PRO A 161 -23.84 -2.74 -25.65
CA PRO A 161 -24.17 -3.82 -26.57
C PRO A 161 -23.49 -5.16 -26.21
N LYS A 162 -22.29 -5.12 -25.62
CA LYS A 162 -21.53 -6.31 -25.20
C LYS A 162 -20.49 -5.95 -24.16
N THR A 163 -20.01 -6.95 -23.43
CA THR A 163 -18.88 -6.80 -22.51
C THR A 163 -17.62 -6.38 -23.29
N PRO A 164 -16.93 -5.31 -22.85
CA PRO A 164 -15.80 -4.73 -23.56
C PRO A 164 -14.50 -5.46 -23.21
N THR A 165 -14.28 -6.64 -23.80
CA THR A 165 -13.12 -7.50 -23.47
C THR A 165 -11.78 -6.82 -23.74
N LYS A 166 -11.65 -6.10 -24.85
CA LYS A 166 -10.40 -5.45 -25.25
C LYS A 166 -9.99 -4.36 -24.26
N GLU A 167 -10.94 -3.55 -23.83
CA GLU A 167 -10.72 -2.50 -22.84
C GLU A 167 -10.39 -3.07 -21.45
N MET A 168 -10.80 -4.31 -21.15
CA MET A 168 -10.40 -5.00 -19.91
C MET A 168 -8.96 -5.51 -19.97
N GLU A 169 -8.48 -5.91 -21.15
CA GLU A 169 -7.07 -6.25 -21.39
C GLU A 169 -6.20 -4.99 -21.32
N GLU A 170 -6.63 -3.91 -21.98
CA GLU A 170 -5.94 -2.61 -21.90
C GLU A 170 -5.88 -2.07 -20.46
N LEU A 171 -6.88 -2.38 -19.62
CA LEU A 171 -6.91 -1.97 -18.21
C LEU A 171 -5.85 -2.71 -17.39
N GLU A 172 -5.67 -4.00 -17.64
CA GLU A 172 -4.62 -4.79 -17.00
C GLU A 172 -3.23 -4.26 -17.38
N ASP A 173 -2.99 -4.02 -18.68
CA ASP A 173 -1.75 -3.42 -19.17
C ASP A 173 -1.47 -2.06 -18.51
N ALA A 174 -2.53 -1.24 -18.32
CA ALA A 174 -2.41 0.05 -17.66
C ALA A 174 -1.96 -0.06 -16.20
N PHE A 175 -2.37 -1.11 -15.45
CA PHE A 175 -1.88 -1.33 -14.09
C PHE A 175 -0.40 -1.67 -14.05
N TYR A 176 0.09 -2.52 -14.95
CA TYR A 176 1.52 -2.83 -15.00
C TYR A 176 2.35 -1.62 -15.43
N GLN A 177 1.88 -0.86 -16.42
CA GLN A 177 2.52 0.41 -16.80
C GLN A 177 2.56 1.41 -15.66
N ALA A 178 1.49 1.50 -14.85
CA ALA A 178 1.46 2.35 -13.67
C ALA A 178 2.49 1.92 -12.63
N ARG A 179 2.55 0.63 -12.29
CA ARG A 179 3.56 0.08 -11.38
C ARG A 179 4.96 0.47 -11.83
N ASP A 180 5.28 0.20 -13.09
CA ASP A 180 6.62 0.43 -13.63
C ASP A 180 6.97 1.94 -13.65
N ALA A 181 6.01 2.81 -13.97
CA ALA A 181 6.19 4.25 -13.95
C ALA A 181 6.44 4.78 -12.52
N TYR A 182 5.68 4.32 -11.53
CA TYR A 182 5.86 4.73 -10.14
C TYR A 182 7.13 4.14 -9.52
N MET A 183 7.53 2.93 -9.92
CA MET A 183 8.82 2.35 -9.53
C MET A 183 9.99 3.10 -10.12
N LYS A 184 9.87 3.59 -11.35
CA LYS A 184 10.86 4.50 -11.92
C LYS A 184 10.93 5.82 -11.13
N LEU A 185 9.78 6.41 -10.79
CA LEU A 185 9.74 7.60 -9.94
C LEU A 185 10.36 7.37 -8.57
N HIS A 186 10.17 6.20 -7.96
CA HIS A 186 10.80 5.83 -6.68
C HIS A 186 12.33 5.88 -6.78
N ARG A 187 12.89 5.23 -7.80
CA ARG A 187 14.34 5.23 -8.05
C ARG A 187 14.90 6.65 -8.25
N GLU A 188 14.18 7.50 -8.98
CA GLU A 188 14.54 8.91 -9.19
C GLU A 188 14.39 9.74 -7.89
N SER A 189 13.36 9.46 -7.10
CA SER A 189 13.05 10.12 -5.83
C SER A 189 14.10 9.82 -4.78
N ARG A 190 14.59 8.56 -4.69
CA ARG A 190 15.68 8.14 -3.80
C ARG A 190 16.97 8.92 -4.05
N GLN A 191 17.27 9.26 -5.30
CA GLN A 191 18.44 10.08 -5.65
C GLN A 191 18.27 11.56 -5.31
N THR A 192 17.03 12.06 -5.31
CA THR A 192 16.72 13.48 -5.16
C THR A 192 16.16 13.86 -3.78
N GLY A 193 15.89 12.88 -2.92
CA GLY A 193 15.27 13.05 -1.59
C GLY A 193 13.83 13.56 -1.64
N LYS A 194 13.15 13.42 -2.78
CA LYS A 194 11.77 13.92 -2.97
C LYS A 194 10.76 12.86 -2.51
N PRO A 195 9.60 13.28 -1.97
CA PRO A 195 8.56 12.34 -1.58
C PRO A 195 7.88 11.70 -2.81
N LEU A 196 7.46 10.44 -2.66
CA LEU A 196 6.62 9.73 -3.62
C LEU A 196 5.20 10.31 -3.61
N VAL A 197 4.91 11.12 -4.63
CA VAL A 197 3.62 11.80 -4.80
C VAL A 197 2.84 11.25 -5.98
N LEU A 198 1.51 11.36 -5.88
CA LEU A 198 0.59 10.98 -6.94
C LEU A 198 0.82 11.83 -8.17
N HIS A 199 1.06 11.16 -9.29
CA HIS A 199 1.10 11.74 -10.62
C HIS A 199 -0.16 11.29 -11.37
N ASN A 200 -0.92 12.21 -11.95
CA ASN A 200 -2.15 11.86 -12.69
C ASN A 200 -1.80 11.36 -14.10
N TYR A 201 -1.06 10.26 -14.22
CA TYR A 201 -0.69 9.68 -15.51
C TYR A 201 -1.90 9.07 -16.22
N MET A 202 -1.85 9.07 -17.54
CA MET A 202 -2.84 8.40 -18.39
C MET A 202 -2.15 7.25 -19.12
N PHE A 203 -2.46 6.01 -18.72
CA PHE A 203 -1.89 4.79 -19.29
C PHE A 203 -2.88 4.13 -20.25
N GLY A 204 -2.42 3.68 -21.41
CA GLY A 204 -3.31 3.10 -22.42
C GLY A 204 -4.29 4.10 -23.05
N ASN A 205 -5.44 3.59 -23.52
CA ASN A 205 -6.38 4.37 -24.33
C ASN A 205 -7.36 5.19 -23.47
N SER A 206 -7.53 6.47 -23.82
CA SER A 206 -8.55 7.34 -23.19
C SER A 206 -9.99 6.79 -23.28
N GLN A 207 -10.33 6.09 -24.36
CA GLN A 207 -11.67 5.51 -24.56
C GLN A 207 -11.99 4.43 -23.52
N MET A 208 -10.98 3.65 -23.12
CA MET A 208 -11.12 2.66 -22.04
C MET A 208 -11.55 3.33 -20.74
N TYR A 209 -10.87 4.41 -20.32
CA TYR A 209 -11.23 5.12 -19.09
C TYR A 209 -12.60 5.78 -19.18
N GLU A 210 -12.95 6.36 -20.33
CA GLU A 210 -14.28 6.94 -20.52
C GLU A 210 -15.37 5.87 -20.32
N MET A 211 -15.19 4.70 -20.92
CA MET A 211 -16.09 3.57 -20.76
C MET A 211 -16.16 3.09 -19.31
N LEU A 212 -15.02 2.86 -18.64
CA LEU A 212 -14.97 2.41 -17.25
C LEU A 212 -15.65 3.41 -16.30
N ASN A 213 -15.42 4.72 -16.50
CA ASN A 213 -16.08 5.77 -15.73
C ASN A 213 -17.61 5.77 -15.94
N ARG A 214 -18.08 5.48 -17.17
CA ARG A 214 -19.52 5.33 -17.45
C ARG A 214 -20.11 4.14 -16.67
N LEU A 215 -19.40 3.00 -16.62
CA LEU A 215 -19.86 1.83 -15.85
C LEU A 215 -20.09 2.16 -14.37
N GLY A 216 -19.13 2.86 -13.74
CA GLY A 216 -19.24 3.25 -12.32
C GLY A 216 -20.34 4.28 -12.04
N ASN A 217 -20.60 5.19 -12.96
CA ASN A 217 -21.64 6.22 -12.80
C ASN A 217 -23.06 5.71 -13.04
N LEU A 218 -23.23 4.65 -13.85
CA LEU A 218 -24.54 4.06 -14.13
C LEU A 218 -25.09 3.26 -12.94
N GLN A 219 -24.22 2.66 -12.11
CA GLN A 219 -24.63 1.99 -10.87
C GLN A 219 -25.32 2.94 -9.87
N ARG A 220 -24.96 4.23 -9.83
CA ARG A 220 -25.57 5.22 -8.90
C ARG A 220 -26.96 5.71 -9.30
N ARG A 221 -27.49 5.32 -10.47
CA ARG A 221 -28.79 5.80 -10.97
C ARG A 221 -29.98 4.92 -10.61
N VAL A 222 -29.78 3.84 -9.86
CA VAL A 222 -30.90 3.06 -9.30
C VAL A 222 -31.42 3.83 -8.09
N LYS A 223 -32.53 4.55 -8.28
CA LYS A 223 -33.36 5.15 -7.23
C LYS A 223 -34.58 4.29 -6.99
#